data_AF-A0A9D7JG75-F1
#
_entry.id   AF-A0A9D7JG75-F1
#
_cell.length_a   1.000
_cell.length_b   1.000
_cell.length_c   1.000
_cell.angle_alpha   90.00
_cell.angle_beta   90.00
_cell.angle_gamma   90.00
#
_symmetry.space_group_name_H-M   'P 1'
#
loop_
_entity.id
_entity.type
_entity.pdbx_description
1 polymer ?
#
loop_
_entity_poly.entity_id
_entity_poly.type
_entity_poly.pdbx_seq_one_letter_code
_entity_poly.pdbx_strand_id
1 'polypeptide(L)' 'MQATSRYFRRADAAHYVRETWGIPCSAKWLAKLAVVGGGPIYRKAGRFPIYAAPDLDAWAEARIGAPRRSTSVEA' A
#
# COMPACT_ATOMS: atom_id res chain seq x y z
N MET A 1 -3.63 3.67 -23.02
CA MET A 1 -4.23 2.39 -22.60
C MET A 1 -4.65 2.54 -21.15
N GLN A 2 -5.94 2.75 -20.89
CA GLN A 2 -6.41 2.97 -19.52
C GLN A 2 -6.39 1.64 -18.77
N ALA A 3 -5.40 1.45 -17.90
CA ALA A 3 -5.43 0.35 -16.96
C ALA A 3 -6.72 0.49 -16.14
N THR A 4 -7.64 -0.46 -16.29
CA THR A 4 -8.82 -0.60 -15.46
C THR A 4 -8.36 -0.62 -14.00
N SER A 5 -8.42 0.53 -13.31
CA SER A 5 -7.98 0.65 -11.93
C SER A 5 -8.87 -0.22 -11.07
N ARG A 6 -8.40 -1.44 -10.82
CA ARG A 6 -9.08 -2.38 -9.96
C ARG A 6 -9.02 -1.81 -8.55
N TYR A 7 -10.21 -1.61 -7.98
CA TYR A 7 -10.35 -1.17 -6.60
C TYR A 7 -10.38 -2.38 -5.68
N PHE A 8 -9.52 -2.37 -4.67
CA PHE A 8 -9.38 -3.42 -3.68
C PHE A 8 -9.95 -2.95 -2.34
N ARG A 9 -10.63 -3.85 -1.62
CA ARG A 9 -11.01 -3.59 -0.23
C ARG A 9 -9.79 -3.78 0.67
N ARG A 10 -9.83 -3.33 1.93
CA ARG A 10 -8.70 -3.45 2.88
C ARG A 10 -8.03 -4.84 2.91
N ALA A 11 -8.82 -5.91 2.86
CA ALA A 11 -8.28 -7.28 2.88
C ALA A 11 -7.51 -7.61 1.59
N ASP A 12 -8.15 -7.39 0.44
CA ASP A 12 -7.53 -7.59 -0.88
C ASP A 12 -6.32 -6.68 -1.09
N ALA A 13 -6.38 -5.42 -0.63
CA ALA A 13 -5.29 -4.47 -0.70
C ALA A 13 -4.08 -4.92 0.12
N ALA A 14 -4.30 -5.44 1.34
CA ALA A 14 -3.24 -5.99 2.16
C ALA A 14 -2.62 -7.25 1.53
N HIS A 15 -3.43 -8.09 0.90
CA HIS A 15 -2.96 -9.27 0.18
C HIS A 15 -2.13 -8.88 -1.04
N TYR A 16 -2.64 -7.94 -1.86
CA TYR A 16 -1.97 -7.42 -3.05
C TYR A 16 -0.59 -6.86 -2.72
N VAL A 17 -0.47 -6.01 -1.69
CA VAL A 17 0.81 -5.45 -1.26
C VAL A 17 1.78 -6.55 -0.81
N ARG A 18 1.28 -7.56 -0.10
CA ARG A 18 2.11 -8.67 0.37
C ARG A 18 2.63 -9.53 -0.80
N GLU A 19 1.77 -9.85 -1.76
CA GLU A 19 2.15 -10.70 -2.89
C GLU A 19 3.01 -9.95 -3.92
N THR A 20 2.68 -8.69 -4.21
CA THR A 20 3.36 -7.90 -5.25
C THR A 20 4.68 -7.31 -4.75
N TRP A 21 4.67 -6.74 -3.54
CA TRP A 21 5.82 -5.99 -3.00
C TRP A 21 6.56 -6.71 -1.89
N GLY A 22 6.06 -7.86 -1.43
CA GLY A 22 6.67 -8.61 -0.32
C GLY A 22 6.57 -7.91 1.04
N ILE A 23 5.85 -6.79 1.15
CA ILE A 23 5.73 -6.04 2.40
C ILE A 23 4.71 -6.75 3.31
N PRO A 24 5.04 -7.05 4.58
CA PRO A 24 4.13 -7.70 5.51
C PRO A 24 2.98 -6.76 5.88
N CYS A 25 1.96 -6.73 5.02
CA CYS A 25 0.78 -5.90 5.17
C CYS A 25 -0.38 -6.75 5.72
N SER A 26 -1.16 -6.19 6.65
CA SER A 26 -2.38 -6.81 7.18
C SER A 26 -3.52 -5.82 7.14
N ALA A 27 -4.76 -6.29 6.98
CA ALA A 27 -5.93 -5.43 6.91
C ALA A 27 -6.10 -4.56 8.17
N LYS A 28 -5.72 -5.08 9.35
CA LYS A 28 -5.73 -4.36 10.62
C LYS A 28 -4.66 -3.26 10.66
N TRP A 29 -3.48 -3.53 10.09
CA TRP A 29 -2.44 -2.53 9.97
C TRP A 29 -2.82 -1.42 8.98
N LEU A 30 -3.41 -1.75 7.82
CA LEU A 30 -3.98 -0.74 6.91
C LEU A 30 -5.09 0.10 7.58
N ALA A 31 -5.96 -0.54 8.37
CA ALA A 31 -6.97 0.19 9.13
C ALA A 31 -6.33 1.14 10.16
N LYS A 32 -5.26 0.72 10.83
CA LYS A 32 -4.48 1.58 11.74
C LYS A 32 -3.85 2.76 10.98
N LEU A 33 -3.21 2.50 9.84
CA LEU A 33 -2.59 3.55 9.01
C LEU A 33 -3.62 4.53 8.45
N ALA A 34 -4.85 4.08 8.15
CA ALA A 34 -5.92 4.96 7.73
C ALA A 34 -6.37 5.96 8.82
N VAL A 35 -6.12 5.64 10.10
CA VAL A 35 -6.45 6.51 11.25
C VAL A 35 -5.25 7.35 11.69
N VAL A 36 -4.08 6.72 11.81
CA VAL A 36 -2.84 7.36 12.29
C VAL A 36 -2.19 8.22 11.20
N GLY A 37 -2.48 7.94 9.93
CA GLY A 37 -1.76 8.52 8.79
C GLY A 37 -0.56 7.66 8.36
N GLY A 38 -0.02 7.94 7.17
CA GLY A 38 1.12 7.21 6.58
C GLY A 38 0.76 5.92 5.85
N GLY A 39 -0.52 5.69 5.57
CA GLY A 39 -1.02 4.59 4.74
C GLY A 39 -1.22 4.98 3.26
N PRO A 40 -1.54 4.00 2.41
CA PRO A 40 -1.88 4.25 1.02
C PRO A 40 -3.17 5.06 0.92
N ILE A 41 -3.32 5.82 -0.16
CA ILE A 41 -4.51 6.62 -0.42
C ILE A 41 -5.72 5.68 -0.51
N TYR A 42 -6.74 5.98 0.28
CA TYR A 42 -8.00 5.27 0.26
C TYR A 42 -9.11 6.20 -0.21
N ARG A 43 -10.08 5.64 -0.90
CA ARG A 43 -11.33 6.30 -1.31
C ARG A 43 -12.48 5.64 -0.60
N LYS A 44 -13.57 6.36 -0.36
CA LYS A 44 -14.78 5.79 0.26
C LYS A 44 -15.77 5.42 -0.82
N ALA A 45 -16.13 4.14 -0.90
CA ALA A 45 -17.28 3.65 -1.64
C ALA A 45 -18.41 3.35 -0.65
N GLY A 46 -19.22 4.38 -0.35
CA GLY A 46 -20.21 4.34 0.72
C GLY A 46 -19.54 4.10 2.09
N ARG A 47 -19.91 2.99 2.75
CA ARG A 47 -19.35 2.63 4.08
C ARG A 47 -17.97 1.97 4.03
N PHE A 48 -17.49 1.59 2.85
CA PHE A 48 -16.28 0.79 2.71
C PHE A 48 -15.12 1.61 2.13
N PRO A 49 -13.93 1.58 2.74
CA PRO A 49 -12.74 2.12 2.11
C PRO A 49 -12.21 1.15 1.05
N ILE A 50 -11.91 1.72 -0.11
CA ILE A 50 -11.36 1.07 -1.27
C ILE A 50 -10.01 1.70 -1.61
N TYR A 51 -9.12 0.90 -2.17
CA TYR A 51 -7.76 1.28 -2.54
C TYR A 51 -7.59 1.01 -4.02
N ALA A 52 -6.99 1.93 -4.77
CA ALA A 52 -6.61 1.62 -6.14
C ALA A 52 -5.23 0.93 -6.13
N ALA A 53 -5.00 0.03 -7.08
CA ALA A 53 -3.67 -0.54 -7.32
C ALA A 53 -2.55 0.53 -7.33
N PRO A 54 -2.62 1.58 -8.18
CA PRO A 54 -1.52 2.55 -8.26
C PRO A 54 -1.26 3.32 -6.95
N ASP A 55 -2.28 3.53 -6.13
CA ASP A 55 -2.13 4.17 -4.81
C ASP A 55 -1.42 3.24 -3.81
N LEU A 56 -1.64 1.92 -3.94
CA LEU A 56 -0.94 0.91 -3.14
C LEU A 56 0.52 0.76 -3.60
N ASP A 57 0.74 0.75 -4.91
CA ASP A 57 2.08 0.69 -5.53
C ASP A 57 2.92 1.90 -5.11
N ALA A 58 2.42 3.13 -5.33
CA ALA A 58 3.14 4.34 -4.96
C ALA A 58 3.47 4.40 -3.46
N TRP A 59 2.56 3.92 -2.61
CA TRP A 59 2.82 3.82 -1.17
C TRP A 59 3.85 2.74 -0.81
N ALA A 60 3.82 1.60 -1.49
CA ALA A 60 4.81 0.54 -1.30
C ALA A 60 6.20 1.00 -1.76
N GLU A 61 6.29 1.64 -2.94
CA GLU A 61 7.51 2.23 -3.48
C GLU A 61 8.08 3.29 -2.55
N ALA A 62 7.26 4.19 -2.02
CA ALA A 62 7.71 5.20 -1.05
C ALA A 62 8.27 4.60 0.25
N ARG A 63 7.88 3.36 0.60
CA ARG A 63 8.42 2.62 1.76
C ARG A 63 9.69 1.85 1.44
N ILE A 64 9.85 1.44 0.18
CA ILE A 64 11.06 0.77 -0.29
C ILE A 64 12.09 1.86 -0.50
N GLY A 65 12.98 2.01 0.49
CA GLY A 65 14.06 3.00 0.41
C GLY A 65 14.98 2.76 -0.77
N ALA A 66 15.83 3.74 -1.07
CA ALA A 66 16.82 3.65 -2.15
C ALA A 66 17.62 2.33 -2.07
N PRO A 67 17.98 1.73 -3.22
CA PRO A 67 18.75 0.48 -3.24
C PRO A 67 20.10 0.68 -2.55
N ARG A 68 20.27 0.04 -1.39
CA ARG A 68 21.51 0.10 -0.60
C ARG A 68 22.37 -1.13 -0.89
N ARG A 69 23.66 -0.90 -1.11
CA ARG A 69 24.67 -1.95 -1.33
C ARG A 69 25.34 -2.42 -0.03
N SER A 70 25.11 -1.71 1.07
CA SER A 70 25.63 -2.03 2.40
C SER A 70 24.72 -1.43 3.47
N THR A 71 24.41 -2.23 4.49
CA THR A 71 23.57 -1.82 5.63
C THR A 71 24.26 -0.80 6.55
N SER A 72 25.55 -0.54 6.34
CA SER A 72 26.35 0.40 7.11
C SER A 72 26.49 1.80 6.48
N VAL A 73 25.97 2.03 5.28
CA VAL A 73 26.04 3.35 4.63
C VAL A 73 24.67 4.03 4.77
N GLU A 74 24.61 5.04 5.63
CA GLU A 74 23.46 5.95 5.74
C GLU A 74 23.61 7.04 4.66
N ALA A 75 22.49 7.46 4.06
CA ALA A 75 22.43 8.46 3.00
C ALA A 75 21.95 9.79 3.56
#